data_AF-A0A922IRI3-F1
#
_entry.id   AF-A0A922IRI3-F1
#
_cell.length_a   1.000
_cell.length_b   1.000
_cell.length_c   1.000
_cell.angle_alpha   90.00
_cell.angle_beta   90.00
_cell.angle_gamma   90.00
#
_symmetry.space_group_name_H-M   'P 1'
#
loop_
_entity.id
_entity.type
_entity.pdbx_description
1 polymer ?
#
loop_
_entity_poly.entity_id
_entity_poly.type
_entity_poly.pdbx_seq_one_letter_code
_entity_poly.pdbx_strand_id
1 'polypeptide(L)'
;MQLYYRSVNRFGKSPYLYPLYGLGELPQSFARLSAVYGGTYMLEKPVDEIVIEDGKVVGVKSDGETARCEKVICDPSYAPNRVRKCGQVVRAICILNHPIPNIKNALSSQIIIPQNQVGRRHDIYVSCVSHPHYVCPEKFFVVLVATTVETSNPHQELQPGLQLLGRIEHIFYSVADLFEPVDDGRSSNIYISKSYDASTHFESTCTDVLEMYERITGSPFDFSKVTRNLEDDS
;
A
#
# COMPACT_ATOMS: atom_id res chain seq x y z
N MET A 1 13.02 -16.80 -4.56
CA MET A 1 13.06 -17.37 -5.93
C MET A 1 11.85 -18.25 -6.28
N GLN A 2 11.39 -19.16 -5.41
CA GLN A 2 10.24 -20.02 -5.72
C GLN A 2 8.93 -19.25 -5.96
N LEU A 3 8.63 -18.20 -5.17
CA LEU A 3 7.44 -17.35 -5.36
C LEU A 3 7.44 -16.66 -6.74
N TYR A 4 8.53 -15.97 -7.09
CA TYR A 4 8.68 -15.30 -8.37
C TYR A 4 8.46 -16.25 -9.56
N TYR A 5 9.14 -17.41 -9.56
CA TYR A 5 9.03 -18.39 -10.64
C TYR A 5 7.61 -18.94 -10.79
N ARG A 6 6.94 -19.25 -9.66
CA ARG A 6 5.54 -19.69 -9.68
C ARG A 6 4.61 -18.62 -10.24
N SER A 7 4.82 -17.35 -9.87
CA SER A 7 4.01 -16.23 -10.37
C SER A 7 4.21 -16.00 -11.87
N VAL A 8 5.45 -16.01 -12.37
CA VAL A 8 5.73 -15.88 -13.81
C VAL A 8 5.09 -17.02 -14.59
N ASN A 9 5.23 -18.27 -14.14
CA ASN A 9 4.66 -19.43 -14.84
C ASN A 9 3.14 -19.42 -14.89
N ARG A 10 2.46 -18.70 -13.98
CA ARG A 10 1.00 -18.61 -13.97
C ARG A 10 0.45 -17.69 -15.05
N PHE A 11 1.13 -16.58 -15.38
CA PHE A 11 0.59 -15.53 -16.26
C PHE A 11 1.50 -15.16 -17.45
N GLY A 12 2.70 -15.74 -17.54
CA GLY A 12 3.59 -15.75 -18.71
C GLY A 12 4.45 -14.50 -18.90
N LYS A 13 3.90 -13.29 -18.80
CA LYS A 13 4.64 -12.05 -19.14
C LYS A 13 5.42 -11.44 -17.98
N SER A 14 4.87 -11.50 -16.77
CA SER A 14 5.49 -10.98 -15.55
C SER A 14 4.87 -11.67 -14.32
N PRO A 15 5.47 -11.59 -13.13
CA PRO A 15 4.86 -12.09 -11.90
C PRO A 15 3.81 -11.14 -11.31
N TYR A 16 3.56 -9.99 -11.92
CA TYR A 16 2.74 -8.92 -11.38
C TYR A 16 1.35 -8.90 -12.01
N LEU A 17 0.37 -8.54 -11.18
CA LEU A 17 -0.98 -8.17 -11.58
C LEU A 17 -1.26 -6.76 -11.09
N TYR A 18 -2.12 -6.06 -11.83
CA TYR A 18 -2.59 -4.74 -11.43
C TYR A 18 -4.09 -4.64 -11.74
N PRO A 19 -4.93 -4.21 -10.80
CA PRO A 19 -6.36 -4.11 -11.00
C PRO A 19 -6.70 -3.08 -12.08
N LEU A 20 -7.70 -3.42 -12.89
CA LEU A 20 -8.36 -2.45 -13.76
C LEU A 20 -8.95 -1.33 -12.88
N TYR A 21 -8.91 -0.09 -13.36
CA TYR A 21 -9.29 1.14 -12.64
C TYR A 21 -8.39 1.51 -11.45
N GLY A 22 -7.32 0.74 -11.20
CA GLY A 22 -6.29 1.09 -10.23
C GLY A 22 -6.50 0.52 -8.83
N LEU A 23 -5.54 0.79 -7.95
CA LEU A 23 -5.48 0.18 -6.61
C LEU A 23 -6.66 0.57 -5.71
N GLY A 24 -7.40 1.64 -6.04
CA GLY A 24 -8.61 2.04 -5.33
C GLY A 24 -9.73 1.00 -5.36
N GLU A 25 -9.72 0.07 -6.32
CA GLU A 25 -10.71 -1.01 -6.40
C GLU A 25 -10.55 -2.05 -5.29
N LEU A 26 -9.34 -2.22 -4.75
CA LEU A 26 -9.06 -3.16 -3.66
C LEU A 26 -9.80 -2.78 -2.36
N PRO A 27 -9.61 -1.57 -1.78
CA PRO A 27 -10.33 -1.17 -0.57
C PRO A 27 -11.84 -1.07 -0.81
N GLN A 28 -12.29 -0.64 -2.01
CA GLN A 28 -13.72 -0.64 -2.35
C GLN A 28 -14.32 -2.05 -2.31
N SER A 29 -13.62 -3.04 -2.86
CA SER A 29 -14.06 -4.43 -2.86
C SER A 29 -14.13 -5.01 -1.45
N PHE A 30 -13.14 -4.72 -0.60
CA PHE A 30 -13.18 -5.13 0.81
C PHE A 30 -14.28 -4.41 1.61
N ALA A 31 -14.56 -3.14 1.30
CA ALA A 31 -15.66 -2.41 1.91
C ALA A 31 -17.02 -3.03 1.56
N ARG A 32 -17.21 -3.36 0.28
CA ARG A 32 -18.39 -4.10 -0.19
C ARG A 32 -18.50 -5.47 0.48
N LEU A 33 -17.41 -6.24 0.54
CA LEU A 33 -17.39 -7.54 1.20
C LEU A 33 -17.83 -7.42 2.65
N SER A 34 -17.27 -6.48 3.40
CA SER A 34 -17.66 -6.23 4.78
C SER A 34 -19.13 -5.81 4.91
N ALA A 35 -19.67 -5.01 3.98
CA ALA A 35 -21.08 -4.65 3.96
C ALA A 35 -22.03 -5.84 3.74
N VAL A 36 -21.64 -6.81 2.89
CA VAL A 36 -22.40 -8.07 2.70
C VAL A 36 -22.54 -8.84 4.02
N TYR A 37 -21.55 -8.75 4.91
CA TYR A 37 -21.57 -9.37 6.24
C TYR A 37 -22.07 -8.42 7.34
N GLY A 38 -22.79 -7.34 6.99
CA GLY A 38 -23.44 -6.44 7.94
C GLY A 38 -22.58 -5.27 8.43
N GLY A 39 -21.37 -5.09 7.88
CA GLY A 39 -20.55 -3.91 8.14
C GLY A 39 -21.16 -2.63 7.55
N THR A 40 -20.91 -1.49 8.20
CA THR A 40 -21.31 -0.18 7.68
C THR A 40 -20.08 0.71 7.55
N TYR A 41 -19.88 1.31 6.37
CA TYR A 41 -18.79 2.25 6.12
C TYR A 41 -19.32 3.68 6.20
N MET A 42 -18.64 4.51 6.99
CA MET A 42 -18.94 5.93 7.11
C MET A 42 -17.75 6.73 6.58
N LEU A 43 -17.97 7.47 5.50
CA LEU A 43 -17.01 8.44 4.96
C LEU A 43 -17.39 9.85 5.45
N GLU A 44 -16.45 10.79 5.37
CA GLU A 44 -16.64 12.17 5.86
C GLU A 44 -17.05 12.22 7.35
N LYS A 45 -16.64 11.20 8.13
CA LYS A 45 -16.97 11.06 9.54
C LYS A 45 -15.70 11.23 10.38
N PRO A 46 -15.43 12.44 10.93
CA PRO A 46 -14.20 12.70 11.67
C PRO A 46 -14.18 11.92 12.98
N VAL A 47 -13.01 11.44 13.40
CA VAL A 47 -12.82 10.81 14.71
C VAL A 47 -12.31 11.86 15.69
N ASP A 48 -13.11 12.17 16.70
CA ASP A 48 -12.75 13.13 17.75
C ASP A 48 -11.77 12.50 18.75
N GLU A 49 -12.05 11.25 19.14
CA GLU A 49 -11.33 10.58 20.22
C GLU A 49 -11.45 9.05 20.15
N ILE A 50 -10.36 8.33 20.42
CA ILE A 50 -10.40 6.91 20.78
C ILE A 50 -10.54 6.84 22.31
N VAL A 51 -11.70 6.42 22.79
CA VAL A 51 -12.06 6.44 24.22
C VAL A 51 -11.40 5.25 24.93
N ILE A 52 -10.63 5.52 25.98
CA ILE A 52 -9.86 4.54 26.74
C ILE A 52 -10.24 4.61 28.22
N GLU A 53 -10.61 3.47 28.80
CA GLU A 53 -10.89 3.29 30.23
C GLU A 53 -9.99 2.14 30.76
N ASP A 54 -9.37 2.32 31.93
CA ASP A 54 -8.44 1.35 32.53
C ASP A 54 -7.34 0.83 31.58
N GLY A 55 -6.85 1.72 30.69
CA GLY A 55 -5.80 1.41 29.72
C GLY A 55 -6.26 0.61 28.50
N LYS A 56 -7.56 0.29 28.37
CA LYS A 56 -8.16 -0.42 27.24
C LYS A 56 -9.14 0.45 26.48
N VAL A 57 -9.24 0.22 25.16
CA VAL A 57 -10.26 0.89 24.35
C VAL A 57 -11.65 0.41 24.73
N VAL A 58 -12.59 1.36 24.74
CA VAL A 58 -14.01 1.11 25.02
C VAL A 58 -14.94 1.72 23.98
N GLY A 59 -14.41 2.53 23.05
CA GLY A 59 -15.19 3.13 21.98
C GLY A 59 -14.44 4.16 21.17
N VAL A 60 -15.12 4.71 20.17
CA VAL A 60 -14.66 5.81 19.33
C VAL A 60 -15.71 6.91 19.34
N LYS A 61 -15.28 8.14 19.58
CA LYS A 61 -16.13 9.34 19.59
C LYS A 61 -16.03 10.08 18.26
N SER A 62 -17.17 10.52 17.74
CA SER A 62 -17.29 11.26 16.50
C SER A 62 -18.55 12.12 16.53
N ASP A 63 -18.41 13.43 16.24
CA ASP A 63 -19.49 14.42 16.25
C ASP A 63 -20.30 14.42 17.56
N GLY A 64 -19.61 14.24 18.70
CA GLY A 64 -20.24 14.20 20.02
C GLY A 64 -20.93 12.88 20.39
N GLU A 65 -21.06 11.93 19.47
CA GLU A 65 -21.58 10.58 19.73
C GLU A 65 -20.45 9.59 19.98
N THR A 66 -20.72 8.49 20.69
CA THR A 66 -19.72 7.44 20.96
C THR A 66 -20.23 6.07 20.53
N ALA A 67 -19.52 5.44 19.60
CA ALA A 67 -19.71 4.04 19.24
C ALA A 67 -18.85 3.17 20.17
N ARG A 68 -19.48 2.31 20.97
CA ARG A 68 -18.77 1.40 21.90
C ARG A 68 -18.21 0.18 21.16
N CYS A 69 -16.99 -0.21 21.48
CA CYS A 69 -16.32 -1.38 20.90
C CYS A 69 -15.26 -1.94 21.85
N GLU A 70 -14.92 -3.22 21.68
CA GLU A 70 -13.89 -3.89 22.49
C GLU A 70 -12.48 -3.78 21.90
N LYS A 71 -12.40 -3.51 20.59
CA LYS A 71 -11.16 -3.43 19.81
C LYS A 71 -11.28 -2.31 18.79
N VAL A 72 -10.18 -1.60 18.55
CA VAL A 72 -10.04 -0.62 17.47
C VAL A 72 -8.91 -1.05 16.57
N ILE A 73 -9.16 -0.99 15.27
CA ILE A 73 -8.17 -1.19 14.21
C ILE A 73 -8.05 0.14 13.48
N CYS A 74 -6.85 0.67 13.34
CA CYS A 74 -6.63 1.94 12.66
C CYS A 74 -5.25 2.03 12.01
N ASP A 75 -5.06 3.04 11.16
CA ASP A 75 -3.74 3.43 10.67
C ASP A 75 -3.06 4.45 11.62
N PRO A 76 -1.76 4.72 11.46
CA PRO A 76 -1.00 5.61 12.34
C PRO A 76 -1.61 7.00 12.58
N SER A 77 -2.34 7.56 11.62
CA SER A 77 -2.88 8.92 11.71
C SER A 77 -3.94 9.08 12.80
N TYR A 78 -4.66 8.01 13.16
CA TYR A 78 -5.67 8.02 14.21
C TYR A 78 -5.09 7.85 15.62
N ALA A 79 -3.83 7.44 15.74
CA ALA A 79 -3.18 7.19 17.03
C ALA A 79 -1.72 7.69 17.04
N PRO A 80 -1.47 9.00 16.80
CA PRO A 80 -0.13 9.54 16.62
C PRO A 80 0.78 9.37 17.85
N ASN A 81 0.19 9.29 19.06
CA ASN A 81 0.93 9.07 20.31
C ASN A 81 1.30 7.61 20.58
N ARG A 82 0.88 6.67 19.71
CA ARG A 82 1.12 5.22 19.84
C ARG A 82 1.95 4.65 18.68
N VAL A 83 2.57 5.54 17.90
CA VAL A 83 3.42 5.18 16.78
C VAL A 83 4.76 5.88 16.89
N ARG A 84 5.77 5.32 16.23
CA ARG A 84 7.07 5.97 16.06
C ARG A 84 7.41 6.06 14.59
N LYS A 85 8.06 7.16 14.20
CA LYS A 85 8.62 7.31 12.86
C LYS A 85 9.73 6.28 12.67
N CYS A 86 9.63 5.46 11.63
CA CYS A 86 10.62 4.43 11.29
C CYS A 86 11.35 4.73 9.97
N GLY A 87 10.91 5.73 9.22
CA GLY A 87 11.58 6.14 7.99
C GLY A 87 10.85 7.25 7.26
N GLN A 88 11.26 7.46 6.02
CA GLN A 88 10.61 8.35 5.06
C GLN A 88 10.67 7.71 3.68
N VAL A 89 9.66 7.97 2.87
CA VAL A 89 9.59 7.56 1.47
C VAL A 89 9.37 8.78 0.60
N VAL A 90 10.09 8.84 -0.52
CA VAL A 90 9.89 9.84 -1.56
C VAL A 90 9.28 9.17 -2.78
N ARG A 91 8.26 9.79 -3.34
CA ARG A 91 7.53 9.33 -4.53
C ARG A 91 7.47 10.45 -5.56
N ALA A 92 7.60 10.09 -6.83
CA ALA A 92 7.29 10.95 -7.97
C ALA A 92 6.28 10.25 -8.87
N ILE A 93 5.11 10.84 -9.02
CA ILE A 93 4.14 10.43 -10.05
C ILE A 93 4.45 11.23 -11.30
N CYS A 94 4.78 10.54 -12.38
CA CYS A 94 5.16 11.11 -13.67
C CYS A 94 4.09 10.77 -14.70
N ILE A 95 3.66 11.79 -15.47
CA ILE A 95 2.78 11.62 -16.62
C ILE A 95 3.64 11.66 -17.89
N LEU A 96 3.59 10.58 -18.67
CA LEU A 96 4.24 10.50 -19.97
C LEU A 96 3.18 10.42 -21.07
N ASN A 97 3.52 10.89 -22.28
CA ASN A 97 2.71 10.70 -23.49
C ASN A 97 3.34 9.69 -24.47
N HIS A 98 4.29 8.90 -23.99
CA HIS A 98 5.00 7.87 -24.73
C HIS A 98 5.36 6.69 -23.80
N PRO A 99 5.56 5.47 -24.33
CA PRO A 99 6.07 4.36 -23.53
C PRO A 99 7.45 4.68 -22.96
N ILE A 100 7.80 4.10 -21.81
CA ILE A 100 9.17 4.21 -21.30
C ILE A 100 10.15 3.66 -22.37
N PRO A 101 11.26 4.36 -22.67
CA PRO A 101 12.29 3.86 -23.57
C PRO A 101 12.85 2.49 -23.15
N ASN A 102 13.34 1.71 -24.12
CA ASN A 102 14.06 0.45 -23.89
C ASN A 102 13.29 -0.69 -23.19
N ILE A 103 11.96 -0.60 -23.06
CA ILE A 103 11.10 -1.66 -22.49
C ILE A 103 10.16 -2.31 -23.51
N LYS A 104 10.59 -2.39 -24.79
CA LYS A 104 9.83 -3.05 -25.88
C LYS A 104 8.38 -2.54 -26.04
N ASN A 105 8.17 -1.23 -25.86
CA ASN A 105 6.85 -0.58 -25.91
C ASN A 105 5.81 -1.22 -24.97
N ALA A 106 6.23 -1.78 -23.83
CA ALA A 106 5.29 -2.35 -22.88
C ALA A 106 4.36 -1.27 -22.32
N LEU A 107 3.06 -1.59 -22.24
CA LEU A 107 2.01 -0.70 -21.74
C LEU A 107 1.89 -0.71 -20.20
N SER A 108 2.55 -1.67 -19.55
CA SER A 108 2.83 -1.65 -18.13
C SER A 108 4.17 -2.35 -17.86
N SER A 109 4.84 -1.94 -16.80
CA SER A 109 6.13 -2.52 -16.42
C SER A 109 6.47 -2.26 -14.96
N GLN A 110 7.37 -3.09 -14.44
CA GLN A 110 8.07 -2.90 -13.18
C GLN A 110 9.56 -2.79 -13.52
N ILE A 111 10.24 -1.76 -13.03
CA ILE A 111 11.70 -1.62 -13.10
C ILE A 111 12.21 -1.51 -11.67
N ILE A 112 13.20 -2.32 -11.35
CA ILE A 112 13.88 -2.29 -10.06
C ILE A 112 15.30 -1.82 -10.35
N ILE A 113 15.74 -0.77 -9.68
CA ILE A 113 17.11 -0.26 -9.72
C ILE A 113 17.77 -0.69 -8.41
N PRO A 114 18.59 -1.75 -8.41
CA PRO A 114 19.20 -2.24 -7.20
C PRO A 114 20.10 -1.19 -6.57
N GLN A 115 20.03 -1.05 -5.26
CA GLN A 115 20.76 -0.08 -4.44
C GLN A 115 22.27 0.00 -4.79
N ASN A 116 22.90 -1.15 -5.04
CA ASN A 116 24.33 -1.26 -5.37
C ASN A 116 24.69 -0.65 -6.73
N GLN A 117 23.75 -0.53 -7.66
CA GLN A 117 23.97 0.07 -8.99
C GLN A 117 23.98 1.60 -8.94
N VAL A 118 23.46 2.19 -7.86
CA VAL A 118 23.30 3.64 -7.71
C VAL A 118 23.92 4.17 -6.42
N GLY A 119 24.75 3.35 -5.74
CA GLY A 119 25.46 3.76 -4.53
C GLY A 119 24.55 4.07 -3.34
N ARG A 120 23.43 3.36 -3.21
CA ARG A 120 22.41 3.56 -2.15
C ARG A 120 22.35 2.38 -1.19
N ARG A 121 21.59 2.55 -0.10
CA ARG A 121 21.21 1.48 0.83
C ARG A 121 19.82 0.91 0.58
N HIS A 122 19.01 1.59 -0.23
CA HIS A 122 17.67 1.15 -0.64
C HIS A 122 17.50 1.23 -2.17
N ASP A 123 16.79 0.24 -2.70
CA ASP A 123 16.43 0.17 -4.11
C ASP A 123 15.54 1.36 -4.52
N ILE A 124 15.52 1.65 -5.81
CA ILE A 124 14.54 2.55 -6.43
C ILE A 124 13.60 1.71 -7.28
N TYR A 125 12.29 1.88 -7.07
CA TYR A 125 11.26 1.17 -7.80
C TYR A 125 10.58 2.10 -8.79
N VAL A 126 10.34 1.59 -10.00
CA VAL A 126 9.54 2.26 -11.04
C VAL A 126 8.39 1.35 -11.43
N SER A 127 7.16 1.80 -11.21
CA SER A 127 5.95 1.11 -11.66
C SER A 127 5.27 1.93 -12.74
N CYS A 128 4.99 1.32 -13.89
CA CYS A 128 4.32 1.95 -15.02
C CYS A 128 3.01 1.25 -15.31
N VAL A 129 1.93 2.02 -15.38
CA VAL A 129 0.61 1.59 -15.84
C VAL A 129 0.08 2.61 -16.84
N SER A 130 -0.89 2.20 -17.68
CA SER A 130 -1.45 3.06 -18.73
C SER A 130 -2.90 2.67 -19.04
N HIS A 131 -3.45 3.21 -20.12
CA HIS A 131 -4.84 3.03 -20.55
C HIS A 131 -5.40 1.59 -20.53
N PRO A 132 -4.65 0.48 -20.76
CA PRO A 132 -5.23 -0.87 -20.66
C PRO A 132 -5.66 -1.24 -19.24
N HIS A 133 -5.20 -0.48 -18.23
CA HIS A 133 -5.61 -0.62 -16.84
C HIS A 133 -6.69 0.40 -16.46
N TYR A 134 -7.22 1.19 -17.40
CA TYR A 134 -8.22 2.25 -17.20
C TYR A 134 -7.83 3.30 -16.13
N VAL A 135 -6.53 3.53 -15.93
CA VAL A 135 -6.01 4.53 -14.96
C VAL A 135 -5.75 5.90 -15.58
N CYS A 136 -5.69 5.99 -16.91
CA CYS A 136 -5.49 7.23 -17.66
C CYS A 136 -6.04 7.09 -19.09
N PRO A 137 -6.26 8.20 -19.81
CA PRO A 137 -6.66 8.17 -21.21
C PRO A 137 -5.62 7.49 -22.11
N GLU A 138 -6.03 7.10 -23.31
CA GLU A 138 -5.11 6.60 -24.34
C GLU A 138 -3.95 7.56 -24.59
N LYS A 139 -2.81 7.01 -25.01
CA LYS A 139 -1.51 7.70 -25.22
C LYS A 139 -0.79 8.16 -23.95
N PHE A 140 -1.47 8.21 -22.80
CA PHE A 140 -0.83 8.56 -21.54
C PHE A 140 -0.35 7.33 -20.75
N PHE A 141 0.66 7.56 -19.93
CA PHE A 141 1.24 6.62 -18.98
C PHE A 141 1.36 7.29 -17.63
N VAL A 142 1.02 6.56 -16.58
CA VAL A 142 1.21 6.97 -15.18
C VAL A 142 2.35 6.13 -14.64
N VAL A 143 3.44 6.80 -14.26
CA VAL A 143 4.65 6.16 -13.77
C VAL A 143 4.95 6.63 -12.36
N LEU A 144 5.05 5.70 -11.41
CA LEU A 144 5.50 5.96 -10.05
C LEU A 144 6.99 5.63 -9.95
N VAL A 145 7.81 6.59 -9.52
CA VAL A 145 9.20 6.36 -9.08
C VAL A 145 9.25 6.55 -7.57
N ALA A 146 9.76 5.57 -6.82
CA ALA A 146 9.77 5.61 -5.37
C ALA A 146 11.04 5.00 -4.76
N THR A 147 11.48 5.54 -3.63
CA THR A 147 12.55 4.97 -2.80
C THR A 147 12.44 5.44 -1.35
N THR A 148 13.09 4.73 -0.43
CA THR A 148 13.27 5.17 0.96
C THR A 148 14.26 6.33 0.99
N VAL A 149 13.96 7.39 1.75
CA VAL A 149 14.81 8.59 1.85
C VAL A 149 16.08 8.29 2.63
N GLU A 150 17.24 8.69 2.09
CA GLU A 150 18.54 8.54 2.75
C GLU A 150 19.28 9.86 2.99
N THR A 151 18.85 10.94 2.34
CA THR A 151 19.53 12.24 2.33
C THR A 151 18.57 13.39 2.64
N SER A 152 19.11 14.60 2.80
CA SER A 152 18.31 15.82 2.95
C SER A 152 17.68 16.32 1.65
N ASN A 153 17.96 15.69 0.51
CA ASN A 153 17.44 16.08 -0.80
C ASN A 153 16.63 14.92 -1.45
N PRO A 154 15.45 14.54 -0.90
CA PRO A 154 14.76 13.32 -1.29
C PRO A 154 14.44 13.24 -2.79
N HIS A 155 14.05 14.35 -3.42
CA HIS A 155 13.69 14.36 -4.85
C HIS A 155 14.87 13.99 -5.75
N GLN A 156 16.10 14.35 -5.36
CA GLN A 156 17.31 14.04 -6.12
C GLN A 156 17.62 12.54 -6.12
N GLU A 157 17.21 11.83 -5.06
CA GLU A 157 17.40 10.38 -4.95
C GLU A 157 16.62 9.59 -6.00
N LEU A 158 15.56 10.18 -6.57
CA LEU A 158 14.75 9.58 -7.63
C LEU A 158 15.38 9.73 -9.02
N GLN A 159 16.44 10.52 -9.16
CA GLN A 159 17.03 10.85 -10.45
C GLN A 159 17.41 9.62 -11.31
N PRO A 160 17.99 8.54 -10.76
CA PRO A 160 18.28 7.35 -11.55
C PRO A 160 17.02 6.72 -12.19
N GLY A 161 15.88 6.75 -11.52
CA GLY A 161 14.61 6.27 -12.06
C GLY A 161 14.00 7.26 -13.07
N LEU A 162 14.05 8.55 -12.78
CA LEU A 162 13.51 9.60 -13.66
C LEU A 162 14.23 9.66 -15.02
N GLN A 163 15.55 9.42 -15.04
CA GLN A 163 16.34 9.40 -16.27
C GLN A 163 15.94 8.28 -17.25
N LEU A 164 15.30 7.22 -16.75
CA LEU A 164 14.81 6.13 -17.60
C LEU A 164 13.54 6.50 -18.37
N LEU A 165 12.81 7.53 -17.94
CA LEU A 165 11.45 7.79 -18.40
C LEU A 165 11.36 8.53 -19.74
N GLY A 166 12.47 9.10 -20.24
CA GLY A 166 12.44 9.99 -21.41
C GLY A 166 11.83 11.36 -21.08
N ARG A 167 11.01 11.90 -21.98
CA ARG A 167 10.36 13.22 -21.77
C ARG A 167 9.18 13.05 -20.81
N ILE A 168 9.23 13.77 -19.70
CA ILE A 168 8.15 13.80 -18.71
C ILE A 168 7.27 15.04 -18.99
N GLU A 169 5.97 14.85 -19.15
CA GLU A 169 5.03 15.97 -19.34
C GLU A 169 4.75 16.68 -18.01
N HIS A 170 4.49 15.90 -16.96
CA HIS A 170 4.29 16.42 -15.60
C HIS A 170 4.88 15.49 -14.55
N ILE A 171 5.35 16.09 -13.45
CA ILE A 171 5.87 15.38 -12.28
C ILE A 171 5.25 15.92 -11.01
N PHE A 172 4.80 15.02 -10.14
CA PHE A 172 4.21 15.33 -8.84
C PHE A 172 5.01 14.61 -7.76
N TYR A 173 5.75 15.39 -6.96
CA TYR A 173 6.53 14.84 -5.86
C TYR A 173 5.71 14.77 -4.57
N SER A 174 5.96 13.73 -3.78
CA SER A 174 5.53 13.64 -2.39
C SER A 174 6.59 12.98 -1.53
N VAL A 175 6.75 13.48 -0.31
CA VAL A 175 7.58 12.87 0.73
C VAL A 175 6.66 12.57 1.90
N ALA A 176 6.68 11.33 2.37
CA ALA A 176 5.84 10.88 3.47
C ALA A 176 6.69 10.21 4.56
N ASP A 177 6.37 10.51 5.81
CA ASP A 177 6.91 9.79 6.96
C ASP A 177 6.31 8.39 7.03
N LEU A 178 7.14 7.41 7.38
CA LEU A 178 6.71 6.05 7.65
C LEU A 178 6.63 5.85 9.16
N PHE A 179 5.54 5.25 9.61
CA PHE A 179 5.26 4.97 11.01
C PHE A 179 5.00 3.49 11.24
N GLU A 180 5.35 3.04 12.43
CA GLU A 180 5.00 1.72 12.94
C GLU A 180 4.54 1.82 14.40
N PRO A 181 3.67 0.91 14.86
CA PRO A 181 3.21 0.90 16.25
C PRO A 181 4.37 0.69 17.23
N VAL A 182 4.27 1.31 18.41
CA VAL A 182 5.25 1.12 19.50
C VAL A 182 4.97 -0.12 20.35
N ASP A 183 3.76 -0.69 20.25
CA ASP A 183 3.34 -1.89 20.97
C ASP A 183 2.48 -2.81 20.08
N ASP A 184 2.16 -4.03 20.54
CA ASP A 184 1.42 -5.02 19.75
C ASP A 184 -0.11 -4.87 19.82
N GLY A 185 -0.61 -3.91 20.60
CA GLY A 185 -2.04 -3.63 20.78
C GLY A 185 -2.78 -4.59 21.71
N ARG A 186 -2.18 -5.69 22.20
CA ARG A 186 -2.92 -6.71 22.97
C ARG A 186 -3.35 -6.23 24.36
N SER A 187 -2.55 -5.38 25.00
CA SER A 187 -2.91 -4.80 26.30
C SER A 187 -3.97 -3.71 26.19
N SER A 188 -3.90 -2.89 25.13
CA SER A 188 -4.77 -1.73 24.92
C SER A 188 -6.03 -2.03 24.09
N ASN A 189 -6.04 -3.15 23.37
CA ASN A 189 -6.98 -3.49 22.31
C ASN A 189 -7.02 -2.47 21.14
N ILE A 190 -5.94 -1.73 20.93
CA ILE A 190 -5.79 -0.79 19.81
C ILE A 190 -4.71 -1.35 18.89
N TYR A 191 -5.10 -1.79 17.70
CA TYR A 191 -4.24 -2.47 16.74
C TYR A 191 -3.97 -1.55 15.55
N ILE A 192 -2.73 -1.07 15.47
CA ILE A 192 -2.33 -0.07 14.47
C ILE A 192 -1.54 -0.76 13.35
N SER A 193 -1.85 -0.45 12.09
CA SER A 193 -1.09 -0.89 10.92
C SER A 193 0.21 -0.12 10.73
N LYS A 194 1.12 -0.65 9.93
CA LYS A 194 2.34 0.05 9.48
C LYS A 194 2.03 0.93 8.27
N SER A 195 2.79 2.00 8.08
CA SER A 195 2.74 2.78 6.85
C SER A 195 3.23 1.98 5.64
N TYR A 196 2.67 2.25 4.45
CA TYR A 196 3.13 1.65 3.20
C TYR A 196 4.54 2.11 2.83
N ASP A 197 5.45 1.15 2.68
CA ASP A 197 6.84 1.38 2.30
C ASP A 197 7.01 1.83 0.83
N ALA A 198 8.26 1.88 0.36
CA ALA A 198 8.59 2.31 -0.99
C ALA A 198 8.39 1.22 -2.06
N SER A 199 8.16 -0.03 -1.66
CA SER A 199 8.04 -1.15 -2.58
C SER A 199 6.77 -1.01 -3.45
N THR A 200 6.86 -1.54 -4.66
CA THR A 200 5.78 -1.49 -5.67
C THR A 200 5.06 -2.82 -5.80
N HIS A 201 5.04 -3.61 -4.71
CA HIS A 201 4.27 -4.84 -4.56
C HIS A 201 3.75 -4.96 -3.12
N PHE A 202 2.79 -5.87 -2.89
CA PHE A 202 2.05 -5.92 -1.62
C PHE A 202 2.62 -6.89 -0.57
N GLU A 203 3.86 -7.38 -0.73
CA GLU A 203 4.35 -8.46 0.16
C GLU A 203 4.45 -8.00 1.63
N SER A 204 5.09 -6.84 1.89
CA SER A 204 5.18 -6.28 3.23
C SER A 204 3.82 -5.89 3.81
N THR A 205 2.90 -5.40 2.97
CA THR A 205 1.51 -5.12 3.36
C THR A 205 0.78 -6.40 3.76
N CYS A 206 0.91 -7.47 3.00
CA CYS A 206 0.31 -8.77 3.34
C CYS A 206 0.87 -9.31 4.65
N THR A 207 2.18 -9.18 4.88
CA THR A 207 2.81 -9.53 6.16
C THR A 207 2.18 -8.75 7.31
N ASP A 208 2.04 -7.43 7.19
CA ASP A 208 1.43 -6.60 8.24
C ASP A 208 -0.03 -6.99 8.52
N VAL A 209 -0.82 -7.28 7.49
CA VAL A 209 -2.21 -7.78 7.64
C VAL A 209 -2.25 -9.10 8.41
N LEU A 210 -1.36 -10.05 8.11
CA LEU A 210 -1.31 -11.34 8.81
C LEU A 210 -0.85 -11.19 10.25
N GLU A 211 0.16 -10.36 10.50
CA GLU A 211 0.63 -10.01 11.85
C GLU A 211 -0.49 -9.33 12.66
N MET A 212 -1.23 -8.40 12.05
CA MET A 212 -2.40 -7.77 12.69
C MET A 212 -3.48 -8.79 13.01
N TYR A 213 -3.83 -9.67 12.08
CA TYR A 213 -4.82 -10.72 12.30
C TYR A 213 -4.45 -11.58 13.51
N GLU A 214 -3.18 -11.99 13.62
CA GLU A 214 -2.71 -12.79 14.75
C GLU A 214 -2.74 -12.01 16.07
N ARG A 215 -2.34 -10.73 16.06
CA ARG A 215 -2.42 -9.86 17.26
C ARG A 215 -3.86 -9.70 17.75
N ILE A 216 -4.82 -9.55 16.83
CA ILE A 216 -6.25 -9.31 17.11
C ILE A 216 -6.97 -10.59 17.57
N THR A 217 -6.71 -11.71 16.91
CA THR A 217 -7.44 -12.97 17.12
C THR A 217 -6.74 -13.94 18.08
N GLY A 218 -5.46 -13.72 18.36
CA GLY A 218 -4.65 -14.56 19.24
C GLY A 218 -4.10 -15.84 18.57
N SER A 219 -4.28 -16.01 17.25
CA SER A 219 -3.79 -17.17 16.50
C SER A 219 -3.42 -16.81 15.07
N PRO A 220 -2.45 -17.51 14.44
CA PRO A 220 -2.07 -17.23 13.06
C PRO A 220 -3.23 -17.53 12.10
N PHE A 221 -3.26 -16.80 10.98
CA PHE A 221 -4.27 -17.01 9.94
C PHE A 221 -4.13 -18.41 9.32
N ASP A 222 -5.21 -19.18 9.34
CA ASP A 222 -5.25 -20.51 8.76
C ASP A 222 -5.71 -20.44 7.30
N PHE A 223 -4.75 -20.52 6.37
CA PHE A 223 -5.00 -20.48 4.93
C PHE A 223 -5.86 -21.65 4.42
N SER A 224 -5.98 -22.75 5.16
CA SER A 224 -6.83 -23.87 4.73
C SER A 224 -8.33 -23.53 4.79
N LYS A 225 -8.70 -22.52 5.60
CA LYS A 225 -10.09 -22.04 5.73
C LYS A 225 -10.55 -21.18 4.57
N VAL A 226 -9.65 -20.83 3.65
CA VAL A 226 -10.01 -20.10 2.43
C VAL A 226 -10.68 -21.08 1.47
N THR A 227 -12.00 -21.27 1.60
CA THR A 227 -12.80 -22.05 0.65
C THR A 227 -12.90 -21.30 -0.67
N ARG A 228 -12.18 -21.80 -1.69
CA ARG A 228 -12.30 -21.32 -3.06
C ARG A 228 -13.64 -21.77 -3.65
N ASN A 229 -14.65 -20.92 -3.65
CA ASN A 229 -15.69 -21.01 -4.67
C ASN A 229 -15.22 -20.15 -5.86
N LEU A 230 -14.23 -20.66 -6.60
CA LEU A 230 -13.75 -20.04 -7.85
C LEU A 230 -14.33 -20.72 -9.09
N GLU A 231 -15.26 -21.67 -8.92
CA GLU A 231 -15.88 -22.46 -10.00
C GLU A 231 -17.25 -21.94 -10.46
N ASP A 232 -17.82 -20.91 -9.81
CA ASP A 232 -19.17 -20.41 -10.18
C ASP A 232 -19.16 -19.24 -11.20
N ASP A 233 -17.99 -18.79 -11.67
CA ASP A 233 -17.85 -17.72 -12.67
C ASP A 233 -17.21 -18.23 -13.99
N SER A 234 -17.77 -19.30 -14.57
CA SER A 234 -17.46 -19.74 -15.95
C SER A 234 -18.67 -19.69 -16.86
#